data_AF-A0A931ULX8-F1
#
_entry.id   AF-A0A931ULX8-F1
#
_cell.length_a   1.000
_cell.length_b   1.000
_cell.length_c   1.000
_cell.angle_alpha   90.00
_cell.angle_beta   90.00
_cell.angle_gamma   90.00
#
_symmetry.space_group_name_H-M   'P 1'
#
loop_
_entity.id
_entity.type
_entity.pdbx_description
1 polymer ?
#
loop_
_entity_poly.entity_id
_entity_poly.type
_entity_poly.pdbx_seq_one_letter_code
_entity_poly.pdbx_strand_id
1 'polypeptide(L)'
;MDRALTTGAVAGLVGGVALTLAMFVGRFQLGAPLLPELIAEWVFAVVPMNLFSFVVRRLGFAAKWLAFGSAVLLQVMMATALGVLFGSLTRRLALERLPLALLYAMALWALTLAVFLPLLGGGFFGTRLAAPFLGAVVLLAEYQIYGLCLAAITRRR
;
A
#
# COMPACT_ATOMS: atom_id res chain seq x y z
N MET A 1 26.96 -2.88 1.14
CA MET A 1 25.56 -2.84 0.67
C MET A 1 25.44 -1.75 -0.38
N ASP A 2 24.89 -2.04 -1.55
CA ASP A 2 24.79 -1.07 -2.65
C ASP A 2 24.01 0.18 -2.23
N ARG A 3 24.60 1.35 -2.41
CA ARG A 3 24.00 2.63 -2.02
C ARG A 3 22.61 2.87 -2.64
N ALA A 4 22.41 2.40 -3.87
CA ALA A 4 21.11 2.50 -4.55
C ALA A 4 20.02 1.65 -3.88
N LEU A 5 20.37 0.46 -3.36
CA LEU A 5 19.43 -0.37 -2.60
C LEU A 5 19.07 0.30 -1.28
N THR A 6 20.04 0.87 -0.57
CA THR A 6 19.77 1.60 0.69
C THR A 6 18.91 2.84 0.45
N THR A 7 19.17 3.61 -0.60
CA THR A 7 18.35 4.78 -0.94
C THR A 7 16.95 4.36 -1.38
N GLY A 8 16.83 3.27 -2.15
CA GLY A 8 15.53 2.70 -2.52
C GLY A 8 14.73 2.22 -1.31
N ALA A 9 15.37 1.55 -0.34
CA ALA A 9 14.74 1.14 0.91
C ALA A 9 14.23 2.34 1.72
N VAL A 10 15.08 3.35 1.92
CA VAL A 10 14.70 4.58 2.65
C VAL A 10 13.55 5.30 1.93
N ALA A 11 13.64 5.41 0.62
CA ALA A 11 12.60 6.05 -0.18
C ALA A 11 11.28 5.28 -0.12
N GLY A 12 11.32 3.95 -0.19
CA GLY A 12 10.16 3.08 -0.06
C GLY A 12 9.55 3.10 1.34
N LEU A 13 10.36 3.19 2.39
CA LEU A 13 9.89 3.32 3.77
C LEU A 13 9.17 4.65 3.98
N VAL A 14 9.82 5.77 3.65
CA VAL A 14 9.25 7.11 3.78
C VAL A 14 8.00 7.25 2.92
N GLY A 15 8.07 6.80 1.66
CA GLY A 15 6.93 6.76 0.76
C GLY A 15 5.80 5.89 1.30
N GLY A 16 6.10 4.72 1.86
CA GLY A 16 5.11 3.80 2.41
C GLY A 16 4.38 4.38 3.62
N VAL A 17 5.09 5.10 4.49
CA VAL A 17 4.47 5.87 5.59
C VAL A 17 3.61 6.99 5.04
N ALA A 18 4.10 7.78 4.08
CA ALA A 18 3.34 8.87 3.47
C ALA A 18 2.07 8.37 2.76
N LEU A 19 2.17 7.28 2.01
CA LEU A 19 1.06 6.59 1.37
C LEU A 19 0.00 6.17 2.40
N THR A 20 0.44 5.56 3.49
CA THR A 20 -0.45 5.09 4.55
C THR A 20 -1.17 6.28 5.21
N LEU A 21 -0.46 7.37 5.50
CA LEU A 21 -1.06 8.59 6.05
C LEU A 21 -2.06 9.21 5.07
N ALA A 22 -1.73 9.25 3.78
CA ALA A 22 -2.63 9.74 2.74
C ALA A 22 -3.91 8.89 2.68
N MET A 23 -3.79 7.56 2.76
CA MET A 23 -4.92 6.64 2.87
C MET A 23 -5.81 6.94 4.08
N PHE A 24 -5.24 7.18 5.26
CA PHE A 24 -6.02 7.59 6.43
C PHE A 24 -6.80 8.88 6.17
N VAL A 25 -6.15 9.88 5.58
CA VAL A 25 -6.83 11.15 5.21
C VAL A 25 -7.96 10.88 4.22
N GLY A 26 -7.71 10.10 3.16
CA GLY A 26 -8.72 9.70 2.17
C GLY A 26 -9.90 8.96 2.80
N ARG A 27 -9.64 8.07 3.76
CA ARG A 27 -10.69 7.35 4.50
C ARG A 27 -11.56 8.29 5.32
N PHE A 28 -10.97 9.15 6.13
CA PHE A 28 -11.75 10.01 7.04
C PHE A 28 -12.45 11.17 6.34
N GLN A 29 -11.90 11.68 5.24
CA GLN A 29 -12.47 12.83 4.52
C GLN A 29 -13.41 12.42 3.39
N LEU A 30 -13.09 11.35 2.67
CA LEU A 30 -13.79 10.95 1.44
C LEU A 30 -14.49 9.60 1.55
N GLY A 31 -14.35 8.91 2.68
CA GLY A 31 -14.91 7.57 2.86
C GLY A 31 -14.24 6.49 2.01
N ALA A 32 -13.12 6.79 1.35
CA ALA A 32 -12.41 5.84 0.49
C ALA A 32 -11.90 4.65 1.31
N PRO A 33 -11.99 3.40 0.82
CA PRO A 33 -11.58 2.22 1.58
C PRO A 33 -10.05 2.19 1.80
N LEU A 34 -9.64 1.77 2.99
CA LEU A 34 -8.23 1.56 3.32
C LEU A 34 -7.76 0.19 2.83
N LEU A 35 -6.65 0.12 2.10
CA LEU A 35 -6.04 -1.18 1.79
C LEU A 35 -5.74 -2.02 3.05
N PRO A 36 -5.23 -1.46 4.16
CA PRO A 36 -5.04 -2.23 5.40
C PRO A 36 -6.34 -2.75 6.02
N GLU A 37 -7.46 -2.03 5.85
CA GLU A 37 -8.78 -2.48 6.31
C GLU A 37 -9.24 -3.70 5.49
N LEU A 38 -9.12 -3.63 4.17
CA LEU A 38 -9.45 -4.75 3.27
C LEU A 38 -8.57 -5.98 3.52
N ILE A 39 -7.28 -5.79 3.81
CA ILE A 39 -6.38 -6.89 4.19
C ILE A 39 -6.84 -7.51 5.52
N ALA A 40 -7.18 -6.70 6.53
CA ALA A 40 -7.65 -7.20 7.81
C ALA A 40 -8.98 -7.97 7.68
N GLU A 41 -9.93 -7.45 6.90
CA GLU A 41 -11.20 -8.11 6.58
C GLU A 41 -10.98 -9.44 5.87
N TRP A 42 -10.10 -9.46 4.86
CA TRP A 42 -9.74 -10.69 4.17
C TRP A 42 -9.12 -11.72 5.12
N VAL A 43 -8.21 -11.30 6.01
CA VAL A 43 -7.64 -12.18 7.04
C VAL A 43 -8.75 -12.79 7.91
N PHE A 44 -9.71 -11.98 8.37
CA PHE A 44 -10.83 -12.51 9.16
C PHE A 44 -11.72 -13.46 8.38
N ALA A 45 -11.87 -13.28 7.06
CA ALA A 45 -12.65 -14.16 6.22
C ALA A 45 -11.99 -15.53 6.00
N VAL A 46 -10.65 -15.60 5.98
CA VAL A 46 -9.92 -16.84 5.72
C VAL A 46 -9.47 -17.58 6.99
N VAL A 47 -9.37 -16.89 8.13
CA VAL A 47 -8.96 -17.51 9.39
C VAL A 47 -10.04 -18.49 9.89
N PRO A 48 -9.68 -19.74 10.22
CA PRO A 48 -10.61 -20.70 10.79
C PRO A 48 -11.27 -20.18 12.08
N MET A 49 -12.57 -20.47 12.23
CA MET A 49 -13.38 -20.01 13.37
C MET A 49 -12.78 -20.37 14.74
N ASN A 50 -12.12 -21.54 14.85
CA ASN A 50 -11.47 -21.98 16.09
C ASN A 50 -10.32 -21.06 16.50
N LEU A 51 -9.48 -20.65 15.53
CA LEU A 51 -8.37 -19.72 15.78
C LEU A 51 -8.88 -18.31 16.05
N PHE A 52 -9.86 -17.84 15.27
CA PHE A 52 -10.48 -16.54 15.51
C PHE A 52 -11.07 -16.45 16.92
N SER A 53 -11.84 -17.46 17.33
CA SER A 53 -12.45 -17.52 18.67
C SER A 53 -11.39 -17.54 19.77
N PHE A 54 -10.30 -18.27 19.58
CA PHE A 54 -9.18 -18.31 20.53
C PHE A 54 -8.52 -16.93 20.69
N VAL A 55 -8.21 -16.27 19.58
CA VAL A 55 -7.58 -14.93 19.56
C VAL A 55 -8.52 -13.90 20.20
N VAL A 56 -9.81 -13.91 19.86
CA VAL A 56 -10.79 -12.99 20.46
C VAL A 56 -10.99 -13.26 21.94
N ARG A 57 -11.04 -14.52 22.40
CA ARG A 57 -11.11 -14.82 23.85
C ARG A 57 -9.89 -14.32 24.61
N ARG A 58 -8.70 -14.34 23.98
CA ARG A 58 -7.45 -13.95 24.63
C ARG A 58 -7.20 -12.45 24.60
N LEU A 59 -7.50 -11.80 23.48
CA LEU A 59 -7.15 -10.39 23.22
C LEU A 59 -8.37 -9.47 23.29
N GLY A 60 -9.59 -10.01 23.23
CA GLY A 60 -10.84 -9.25 23.23
C GLY A 60 -10.86 -8.19 22.14
N PHE A 61 -11.15 -6.96 22.55
CA PHE A 61 -11.19 -5.78 21.67
C PHE A 61 -9.85 -5.48 20.99
N ALA A 62 -8.72 -5.87 21.59
CA ALA A 62 -7.40 -5.61 21.01
C ALA A 62 -7.14 -6.42 19.73
N ALA A 63 -7.84 -7.53 19.50
CA ALA A 63 -7.66 -8.37 18.32
C ALA A 63 -7.86 -7.59 17.00
N LYS A 64 -8.85 -6.69 16.95
CA LYS A 64 -9.14 -5.87 15.77
C LYS A 64 -8.01 -4.87 15.49
N TRP A 65 -7.53 -4.18 16.52
CA TRP A 65 -6.44 -3.22 16.39
C TRP A 65 -5.12 -3.88 16.02
N LEU A 66 -4.86 -5.08 16.53
CA LEU A 66 -3.68 -5.84 16.15
C LEU A 66 -3.73 -6.32 14.69
N ALA A 67 -4.88 -6.80 14.22
CA ALA A 67 -5.05 -7.17 12.82
C ALA A 67 -4.82 -5.97 11.89
N PHE A 68 -5.47 -4.85 12.17
CA PHE A 68 -5.30 -3.63 11.38
C PHE A 68 -3.87 -3.07 11.45
N GLY A 69 -3.27 -3.01 12.64
CA GLY A 69 -1.88 -2.57 12.82
C GLY A 69 -0.88 -3.47 12.09
N SER A 70 -1.12 -4.78 12.09
CA SER A 70 -0.29 -5.73 11.33
C SER A 70 -0.44 -5.55 9.82
N ALA A 71 -1.64 -5.21 9.32
CA ALA A 71 -1.87 -4.91 7.92
C ALA A 71 -1.18 -3.60 7.50
N VAL A 72 -1.21 -2.57 8.35
CA VAL A 72 -0.45 -1.33 8.15
C VAL A 72 1.06 -1.60 8.11
N LEU A 73 1.58 -2.40 9.05
CA LEU A 73 2.99 -2.76 9.08
C LEU A 73 3.39 -3.53 7.81
N LEU A 74 2.59 -4.51 7.40
CA LEU A 74 2.78 -5.28 6.17
C LEU A 74 2.81 -4.36 4.94
N GLN A 75 1.87 -3.41 4.86
CA GLN A 75 1.84 -2.42 3.78
C GLN A 75 3.14 -1.60 3.71
N VAL A 76 3.63 -1.08 4.84
CA VAL A 76 4.87 -0.30 4.89
C VAL A 76 6.09 -1.16 4.52
N MET A 77 6.13 -2.43 4.96
CA MET A 77 7.18 -3.36 4.58
C MET A 77 7.18 -3.66 3.08
N MET A 78 5.99 -3.90 2.49
CA MET A 78 5.84 -4.11 1.05
C MET A 78 6.24 -2.86 0.25
N ALA A 79 5.82 -1.67 0.68
CA ALA A 79 6.22 -0.40 0.09
C ALA A 79 7.75 -0.18 0.17
N THR A 80 8.39 -0.62 1.24
CA THR A 80 9.86 -0.59 1.39
C THR A 80 10.53 -1.52 0.37
N ALA A 81 10.06 -2.76 0.24
CA ALA A 81 10.57 -3.71 -0.74
C ALA A 81 10.40 -3.21 -2.19
N LEU A 82 9.24 -2.60 -2.49
CA LEU A 82 8.98 -1.99 -3.79
C LEU A 82 9.88 -0.77 -4.06
N GLY A 83 10.28 -0.02 -3.03
CA GLY A 83 11.26 1.05 -3.17
C GLY A 83 12.67 0.54 -3.50
N VAL A 84 13.06 -0.60 -2.93
CA VAL A 84 14.32 -1.28 -3.28
C VAL A 84 14.31 -1.75 -4.73
N LEU A 85 13.18 -2.30 -5.20
CA LEU A 85 12.99 -2.69 -6.59
C LEU A 85 13.11 -1.47 -7.52
N PHE A 86 12.46 -0.36 -7.19
CA PHE A 86 12.57 0.90 -7.93
C PHE A 86 14.03 1.42 -7.99
N GLY A 87 14.75 1.40 -6.88
CA GLY A 87 16.19 1.74 -6.83
C GLY A 87 17.06 0.82 -7.70
N SER A 88 16.62 -0.41 -7.95
CA SER A 88 17.30 -1.33 -8.87
C SER A 88 16.92 -1.07 -10.33
N LEU A 89 15.67 -0.71 -10.62
CA LEU A 89 15.20 -0.36 -11.97
C LEU A 89 15.82 0.95 -12.49
N THR A 90 15.87 1.98 -11.65
CA THR A 90 16.50 3.27 -11.98
C THR A 90 17.96 3.13 -12.39
N ARG A 91 18.71 2.19 -11.79
CA ARG A 91 20.09 1.87 -12.19
C ARG A 91 20.17 1.24 -13.59
N ARG A 92 19.18 0.42 -13.96
CA ARG A 92 19.20 -0.35 -15.21
C ARG A 92 18.71 0.45 -16.41
N LEU A 93 17.73 1.31 -16.23
CA LEU A 93 17.00 1.92 -17.33
C LEU A 93 17.56 3.28 -17.79
N ALA A 94 18.47 3.91 -17.04
CA ALA A 94 19.05 5.23 -17.35
C ALA A 94 18.01 6.33 -17.69
N LEU A 95 16.76 6.15 -17.27
CA LEU A 95 15.65 7.08 -17.49
C LEU A 95 15.63 8.17 -16.43
N GLU A 96 14.96 9.28 -16.73
CA GLU A 96 14.67 10.31 -15.75
C GLU A 96 13.84 9.76 -14.59
N ARG A 97 14.26 10.08 -13.36
CA ARG A 97 13.70 9.46 -12.14
C ARG A 97 12.25 9.82 -11.87
N LEU A 98 11.85 11.06 -12.17
CA LEU A 98 10.49 11.53 -11.93
C LEU A 98 9.46 10.81 -12.81
N PRO A 99 9.55 10.84 -14.16
CA PRO A 99 8.57 10.14 -15.00
C PRO A 99 8.57 8.63 -14.74
N LEU A 100 9.75 8.03 -14.48
CA LEU A 100 9.82 6.61 -14.12
C LEU A 100 9.09 6.31 -12.80
N ALA A 101 9.21 7.18 -11.79
CA ALA A 101 8.52 7.00 -10.51
C ALA A 101 6.99 7.16 -10.63
N LEU A 102 6.52 8.12 -11.43
CA LEU A 102 5.09 8.30 -11.69
C LEU A 102 4.50 7.13 -12.47
N LEU A 103 5.23 6.62 -13.47
CA LEU A 103 4.86 5.41 -14.21
C LEU A 103 4.83 4.18 -13.29
N TYR A 104 5.81 4.06 -12.41
CA TYR A 104 5.87 2.99 -11.42
C TYR A 104 4.69 3.04 -10.44
N ALA A 105 4.36 4.23 -9.93
CA ALA A 105 3.18 4.45 -9.10
C ALA A 105 1.87 4.12 -9.83
N MET A 106 1.74 4.53 -11.10
CA MET A 106 0.59 4.19 -11.95
C MET A 106 0.46 2.67 -12.14
N ALA A 107 1.58 1.97 -12.37
CA ALA A 107 1.58 0.52 -12.51
C ALA A 107 1.16 -0.19 -11.20
N LEU A 108 1.64 0.28 -10.04
CA LEU A 108 1.23 -0.26 -8.74
C LEU A 108 -0.25 -0.01 -8.44
N TRP A 109 -0.76 1.18 -8.78
CA TRP A 109 -2.18 1.50 -8.70
C TRP A 109 -3.02 0.56 -9.57
N ALA A 110 -2.65 0.38 -10.84
CA ALA A 110 -3.35 -0.51 -11.77
C ALA A 110 -3.30 -1.97 -11.29
N LEU A 111 -2.15 -2.44 -10.82
CA LEU A 111 -1.99 -3.76 -10.22
C LEU A 111 -2.90 -3.94 -9.00
N THR A 112 -3.05 -2.90 -8.20
CA THR A 112 -3.92 -2.93 -7.02
C THR A 112 -5.39 -3.06 -7.40
N LEU A 113 -5.85 -2.28 -8.38
CA LEU A 113 -7.23 -2.35 -8.86
C LEU A 113 -7.56 -3.66 -9.61
N ALA A 114 -6.60 -4.18 -10.39
CA ALA A 114 -6.82 -5.34 -11.25
C ALA A 114 -6.57 -6.68 -10.56
N VAL A 115 -5.70 -6.72 -9.54
CA VAL A 115 -5.28 -7.96 -8.88
C VAL A 115 -5.62 -7.95 -7.40
N PHE A 116 -5.10 -6.97 -6.63
CA PHE A 116 -5.25 -6.99 -5.18
C PHE A 116 -6.70 -6.78 -4.72
N LEU A 117 -7.43 -5.81 -5.28
CA LEU A 117 -8.82 -5.56 -4.89
C LEU A 117 -9.74 -6.78 -5.15
N PRO A 118 -9.70 -7.45 -6.32
CA PRO A 118 -10.43 -8.71 -6.51
C PRO A 118 -10.08 -9.77 -5.47
N LEU A 119 -8.79 -9.97 -5.17
CA LEU A 119 -8.33 -10.95 -4.19
C LEU A 119 -8.80 -10.65 -2.78
N LEU A 120 -8.90 -9.36 -2.43
CA LEU A 120 -9.40 -8.88 -1.14
C LEU A 120 -10.94 -8.77 -1.08
N GLY A 121 -11.66 -9.19 -2.13
CA GLY A 121 -13.13 -9.18 -2.17
C GLY A 121 -13.76 -7.86 -2.61
N GLY A 122 -12.97 -6.82 -2.92
CA GLY A 122 -13.44 -5.52 -3.43
C GLY A 122 -13.94 -5.54 -4.88
N GLY A 123 -13.73 -6.65 -5.60
CA GLY A 123 -14.10 -6.81 -7.02
C GLY A 123 -13.16 -6.11 -7.99
N PHE A 124 -13.33 -6.35 -9.29
CA PHE A 124 -12.55 -5.68 -10.34
C PHE A 124 -12.76 -4.18 -10.28
N PHE A 125 -11.68 -3.40 -10.24
CA PHE A 125 -11.72 -1.94 -10.13
C PHE A 125 -12.55 -1.42 -8.94
N GLY A 126 -12.65 -2.22 -7.86
CA GLY A 126 -13.37 -1.82 -6.66
C GLY A 126 -14.90 -1.76 -6.80
N THR A 127 -15.47 -2.45 -7.79
CA THR A 127 -16.92 -2.46 -8.09
C THR A 127 -17.83 -2.87 -6.91
N ARG A 128 -17.30 -3.52 -5.87
CA ARG A 128 -18.04 -3.91 -4.65
C ARG A 128 -17.81 -2.96 -3.47
N LEU A 129 -17.03 -1.90 -3.65
CA LEU A 129 -16.76 -0.90 -2.61
C LEU A 129 -17.80 0.22 -2.64
N ALA A 130 -17.98 0.93 -1.52
CA ALA A 130 -19.04 1.94 -1.35
C ALA A 130 -18.93 3.18 -2.28
N ALA A 131 -17.83 3.35 -3.01
CA ALA A 131 -17.66 4.38 -4.04
C ALA A 131 -16.54 3.97 -5.02
N PRO A 132 -16.79 3.09 -6.00
CA PRO A 132 -15.73 2.46 -6.80
C PRO A 132 -14.86 3.47 -7.54
N PHE A 133 -15.50 4.43 -8.23
CA PHE A 133 -14.80 5.45 -9.01
C PHE A 133 -14.00 6.41 -8.13
N LEU A 134 -14.64 6.99 -7.10
CA LEU A 134 -13.97 7.91 -6.18
C LEU A 134 -12.82 7.22 -5.46
N GLY A 135 -13.03 6.00 -4.97
CA GLY A 135 -12.00 5.19 -4.34
C GLY A 135 -10.81 4.93 -5.28
N ALA A 136 -11.05 4.61 -6.54
CA ALA A 136 -9.98 4.42 -7.53
C ALA A 136 -9.17 5.69 -7.79
N VAL A 137 -9.83 6.86 -7.87
CA VAL A 137 -9.16 8.15 -8.07
C VAL A 137 -8.36 8.58 -6.84
N VAL A 138 -8.91 8.42 -5.64
CA VAL A 138 -8.22 8.71 -4.37
C VAL A 138 -7.01 7.80 -4.22
N LEU A 139 -7.17 6.51 -4.49
CA LEU A 139 -6.07 5.55 -4.47
C LEU A 139 -4.98 5.91 -5.49
N LEU A 140 -5.35 6.40 -6.68
CA LEU A 140 -4.37 6.89 -7.65
C LEU A 140 -3.53 8.03 -7.07
N ALA A 141 -4.18 9.04 -6.49
CA ALA A 141 -3.49 10.17 -5.88
C ALA A 141 -2.53 9.73 -4.76
N GLU A 142 -2.96 8.77 -3.93
CA GLU A 142 -2.14 8.17 -2.87
C GLU A 142 -0.90 7.47 -3.44
N TYR A 143 -1.04 6.64 -4.48
CA TYR A 143 0.11 6.03 -5.16
C TYR A 143 1.02 7.09 -5.80
N GLN A 144 0.49 8.20 -6.31
CA GLN A 144 1.33 9.29 -6.82
C GLN A 144 2.15 9.95 -5.71
N ILE A 145 1.61 10.11 -4.49
CA ILE A 145 2.38 10.57 -3.33
C ILE A 145 3.56 9.61 -3.06
N TYR A 146 3.32 8.30 -3.09
CA TYR A 146 4.40 7.30 -2.98
C TYR A 146 5.47 7.47 -4.08
N GLY A 147 5.05 7.59 -5.34
CA GLY A 147 5.95 7.82 -6.48
C GLY A 147 6.77 9.11 -6.35
N LEU A 148 6.16 10.20 -5.89
CA LEU A 148 6.85 11.46 -5.64
C LEU A 148 7.89 11.34 -4.51
N CYS A 149 7.59 10.61 -3.43
CA CYS A 149 8.58 10.31 -2.39
C CYS A 149 9.77 9.51 -2.95
N LEU A 150 9.50 8.49 -3.78
CA LEU A 150 10.54 7.73 -4.47
C LEU A 150 11.43 8.64 -5.32
N ALA A 151 10.83 9.47 -6.18
CA ALA A 151 11.56 10.39 -7.03
C ALA A 151 12.39 11.39 -6.21
N ALA A 152 11.79 12.05 -5.21
CA ALA A 152 12.43 13.11 -4.43
C ALA A 152 13.65 12.61 -3.64
N ILE A 153 13.53 11.45 -2.99
CA ILE A 153 14.61 10.89 -2.17
C ILE A 153 15.71 10.30 -3.03
N THR A 154 15.33 9.62 -4.13
CA THR A 154 16.33 9.07 -5.04
C THR A 154 17.02 10.15 -5.87
N ARG A 155 16.42 11.33 -6.13
CA ARG A 155 16.97 12.44 -6.96
C ARG A 155 18.23 13.11 -6.40
N ARG A 156 18.50 13.06 -5.08
CA ARG A 156 19.59 13.82 -4.43
C ARG A 156 21.03 13.36 -4.78
N ARG A 157 21.27 12.72 -5.93
CA ARG A 157 22.57 12.23 -6.42
C ARG A 157 22.61 12.10 -7.93
#